data_AF-A0A1H0KDQ2-F1
#
_entry.id   AF-A0A1H0KDQ2-F1
#
_cell.length_a   1.000
_cell.length_b   1.000
_cell.length_c   1.000
_cell.angle_alpha   90.00
_cell.angle_beta   90.00
_cell.angle_gamma   90.00
#
_symmetry.space_group_name_H-M   'P 1'
#
loop_
_entity.id
_entity.type
_entity.pdbx_description
1 polymer ?
#
loop_
_entity_poly.entity_id
_entity_poly.type
_entity_poly.pdbx_seq_one_letter_code
_entity_poly.pdbx_strand_id
1 'polypeptide(L)'
;MSKLKVNDPFADPKGALLTPRFVVAVLLMVLGIAWIVYYYAAVRVDPNLIIGVASAPEAGSPKFMADLEGWNYLIGFGAFFLGLAVSAHPSTPLGRGRGVVVGMLACFILGLLWICTFYVISDDPSSFWVFNDLGQKNLFVGIAFMAVGFTFATRWE
;
A
#
# COMPACT_ATOMS: atom_id res chain seq x y z
N MET A 1 4.11 -22.79 -43.69
CA MET A 1 3.60 -21.53 -43.11
C MET A 1 3.45 -21.70 -41.61
N SER A 2 4.33 -21.07 -40.83
CA SER A 2 4.21 -20.99 -39.37
C SER A 2 2.94 -20.21 -39.04
N LYS A 3 2.01 -20.79 -38.28
CA LYS A 3 0.84 -20.04 -37.79
C LYS A 3 1.36 -19.03 -36.76
N LEU A 4 1.51 -17.78 -37.18
CA LEU A 4 1.64 -16.65 -36.27
C LEU A 4 0.39 -16.66 -35.40
N LYS A 5 0.54 -17.08 -34.14
CA LYS A 5 -0.51 -17.05 -33.15
C LYS A 5 -0.78 -15.58 -32.85
N VAL A 6 -1.75 -15.00 -33.55
CA VAL A 6 -2.23 -13.64 -33.26
C VAL A 6 -2.85 -13.70 -31.87
N ASN A 7 -2.14 -13.20 -30.87
CA ASN A 7 -2.72 -12.95 -29.55
C ASN A 7 -3.66 -11.76 -29.74
N ASP A 8 -4.97 -12.04 -29.70
CA ASP A 8 -5.99 -11.00 -29.70
C ASP A 8 -5.85 -10.16 -28.41
N PRO A 9 -5.53 -8.86 -28.50
CA PRO A 9 -5.37 -7.97 -27.34
C PRO A 9 -6.65 -7.81 -26.52
N PHE A 10 -7.80 -8.13 -27.09
CA PHE A 10 -9.12 -7.99 -26.48
C PHE A 10 -9.72 -9.33 -26.01
N ALA A 11 -9.02 -10.45 -26.23
CA ALA A 11 -9.48 -11.73 -25.73
C ALA A 11 -9.46 -11.76 -24.20
N ASP A 12 -10.49 -12.38 -23.61
CA ASP A 12 -10.57 -12.51 -22.16
C ASP A 12 -9.31 -13.21 -21.60
N PRO A 13 -8.76 -12.71 -20.47
CA PRO A 13 -7.55 -13.27 -19.89
C PRO A 13 -7.78 -14.73 -19.50
N LYS A 14 -7.18 -15.66 -20.24
CA LYS A 14 -7.27 -17.09 -19.97
C LYS A 14 -6.43 -17.44 -18.73
N GLY A 15 -7.08 -17.87 -17.65
CA GLY A 15 -6.39 -18.36 -16.46
C GLY A 15 -7.24 -18.25 -15.19
N ALA A 16 -6.95 -19.09 -14.20
CA ALA A 16 -7.65 -19.06 -12.92
C ALA A 16 -7.53 -17.68 -12.25
N LEU A 17 -8.62 -17.20 -11.66
CA LEU A 17 -8.64 -15.95 -10.89
C LEU A 17 -7.92 -16.12 -9.55
N LEU A 18 -8.13 -17.27 -8.90
CA LEU A 18 -7.51 -17.62 -7.63
C LEU A 18 -6.27 -18.48 -7.89
N THR A 19 -5.09 -17.87 -7.80
CA THR A 19 -3.81 -18.59 -7.78
C THR A 19 -3.16 -18.45 -6.42
N PRO A 20 -2.33 -19.41 -5.97
CA PRO A 20 -1.66 -19.33 -4.67
C PRO A 20 -0.90 -18.01 -4.49
N ARG A 21 -0.21 -17.54 -5.55
CA ARG A 21 0.49 -16.24 -5.53
C ARG A 21 -0.48 -15.06 -5.39
N PHE A 22 -1.63 -15.09 -6.04
CA PHE A 22 -2.62 -14.03 -5.90
C PHE A 22 -3.19 -13.99 -4.48
N VAL A 23 -3.46 -15.15 -3.87
CA VAL A 23 -3.88 -15.24 -2.47
C VAL A 23 -2.82 -14.65 -1.54
N VAL A 24 -1.54 -15.03 -1.71
CA VAL A 24 -0.43 -14.46 -0.93
C VAL A 24 -0.33 -12.95 -1.10
N ALA A 25 -0.46 -12.45 -2.33
CA ALA A 25 -0.44 -11.01 -2.60
C ALA A 25 -1.57 -10.26 -1.86
N VAL A 26 -2.79 -10.79 -1.93
CA VAL A 26 -3.95 -10.22 -1.23
C VAL A 26 -3.76 -10.27 0.28
N LEU A 27 -3.27 -11.39 0.81
CA LEU A 27 -2.97 -11.51 2.24
C LEU A 27 -1.93 -10.47 2.69
N LEU A 28 -0.86 -10.27 1.93
CA LEU A 28 0.15 -9.24 2.23
C LEU A 28 -0.45 -7.83 2.25
N MET A 29 -1.31 -7.50 1.28
CA MET A 29 -1.99 -6.20 1.24
C MET A 29 -2.92 -6.02 2.44
N VAL A 30 -3.77 -7.00 2.73
CA VAL A 30 -4.74 -6.95 3.82
C VAL A 30 -4.03 -6.91 5.18
N LEU A 31 -3.00 -7.73 5.38
CA LEU A 31 -2.21 -7.72 6.62
C LEU A 31 -1.44 -6.42 6.80
N GLY A 32 -0.87 -5.84 5.74
CA GLY A 32 -0.22 -4.53 5.80
C GLY A 32 -1.18 -3.41 6.22
N ILE A 33 -2.38 -3.39 5.64
CA ILE A 33 -3.45 -2.44 6.01
C ILE A 33 -3.88 -2.68 7.47
N ALA A 34 -4.17 -3.92 7.84
CA ALA A 34 -4.58 -4.27 9.19
C ALA A 34 -3.52 -3.90 10.22
N TRP A 35 -2.23 -4.05 9.90
CA TRP A 35 -1.11 -3.65 10.75
C TRP A 35 -1.11 -2.15 11.00
N ILE A 36 -1.24 -1.33 9.95
CA ILE A 36 -1.30 0.15 10.07
C ILE A 36 -2.52 0.56 10.89
N VAL A 37 -3.68 -0.02 10.61
CA VAL A 37 -4.93 0.31 11.29
C VAL A 37 -4.84 -0.06 12.77
N TYR A 38 -4.36 -1.26 13.09
CA TYR A 38 -4.22 -1.72 14.47
C TYR A 38 -3.18 -0.89 15.23
N TYR A 39 -2.01 -0.63 14.63
CA TYR A 39 -1.01 0.23 15.24
C TYR A 39 -1.59 1.61 15.56
N TYR A 40 -2.26 2.25 14.60
CA TYR A 40 -2.81 3.59 14.81
C TYR A 40 -3.95 3.63 15.83
N ALA A 41 -4.87 2.66 15.77
CA ALA A 41 -6.09 2.69 16.58
C ALA A 41 -5.90 2.15 18.01
N ALA A 42 -4.95 1.23 18.21
CA ALA A 42 -4.85 0.48 19.46
C ALA A 42 -3.49 0.60 20.17
N VAL A 43 -2.41 0.95 19.48
CA VAL A 43 -1.04 0.92 20.05
C VAL A 43 -0.43 2.31 20.14
N ARG A 44 -0.67 3.16 19.13
CA ARG A 44 -0.16 4.53 19.05
C ARG A 44 -0.60 5.34 20.26
N VAL A 45 0.36 6.02 20.87
CA VAL A 45 0.12 7.08 21.84
C VAL A 45 -0.19 8.35 21.06
N ASP A 46 -1.37 8.93 21.23
CA ASP A 46 -1.69 10.22 20.61
C ASP A 46 -0.91 11.33 21.35
N PRO A 47 0.02 12.05 20.68
CA PRO A 47 0.78 13.13 21.31
C PRO A 47 -0.11 14.28 21.80
N ASN A 48 -1.31 14.44 21.23
CA ASN A 48 -2.25 15.49 21.60
C ASN A 48 -2.97 15.19 22.93
N LEU A 49 -2.96 13.93 23.40
CA LEU A 49 -3.46 13.57 24.73
C LEU A 49 -2.49 13.96 25.86
N ILE A 50 -1.26 14.37 25.54
CA ILE A 50 -0.24 14.79 26.52
C ILE A 50 -0.57 16.18 27.10
N ILE A 51 -1.37 16.99 26.37
CA ILE A 51 -1.80 18.33 26.81
C ILE A 51 -3.03 18.17 27.75
N GLY A 52 -2.79 17.79 29.00
CA GLY A 52 -3.83 17.79 30.06
C GLY A 52 -3.82 16.60 31.03
N VAL A 53 -2.95 15.60 30.82
CA VAL A 53 -2.86 14.42 31.70
C VAL A 53 -1.53 14.46 32.45
N ALA A 54 -1.57 14.39 33.79
CA ALA A 54 -0.40 14.48 34.68
C ALA A 54 0.56 13.28 34.60
N SER A 55 0.20 12.25 33.84
CA SER A 55 0.95 11.02 33.62
C SER A 55 1.08 10.76 32.12
N ALA A 56 2.28 10.42 31.65
CA ALA A 56 2.53 10.10 30.26
C ALA A 56 1.51 9.04 29.78
N PRO A 57 0.76 9.28 28.68
CA PRO A 57 -0.17 8.28 28.17
C PRO A 57 0.60 7.01 27.81
N GLU A 58 0.25 5.90 28.45
CA GLU A 58 0.89 4.62 28.22
C GLU A 58 0.54 4.11 26.82
N ALA A 59 1.54 3.64 26.08
CA ALA A 59 1.31 2.99 24.80
C ALA A 59 0.43 1.75 24.98
N GLY A 60 -0.47 1.53 24.02
CA GLY A 60 -1.34 0.37 24.05
C GLY A 60 -0.56 -0.94 23.92
N SER A 61 -1.15 -2.04 24.39
CA SER A 61 -0.58 -3.37 24.21
C SER A 61 -0.73 -3.84 22.75
N PRO A 62 0.25 -4.56 22.17
CA PRO A 62 1.43 -5.15 22.83
C PRO A 62 2.68 -4.25 22.77
N LYS A 63 3.49 -4.29 23.85
CA LYS A 63 4.67 -3.43 24.05
C LYS A 63 5.70 -3.51 22.93
N PHE A 64 5.93 -4.70 22.35
CA PHE A 64 6.88 -4.83 21.24
C PHE A 64 6.48 -3.99 20.02
N MET A 65 5.17 -3.79 19.80
CA MET A 65 4.66 -3.01 18.69
C MET A 65 4.72 -1.51 19.02
N ALA A 66 4.52 -1.14 20.28
CA ALA A 66 4.74 0.24 20.74
C ALA A 66 6.20 0.66 20.59
N ASP A 67 7.15 -0.20 20.99
CA ASP A 67 8.60 0.06 20.95
C ASP A 67 9.14 0.24 19.52
N LEU A 68 8.41 -0.23 18.49
CA LEU A 68 8.77 -0.04 17.08
C LEU A 68 8.45 1.38 16.57
N GLU A 69 7.57 2.13 17.24
CA GLU A 69 7.17 3.50 16.87
C GLU A 69 6.91 3.66 15.36
N GLY A 70 7.63 4.58 14.70
CA GLY A 70 7.52 4.85 13.27
C GLY A 70 7.89 3.68 12.35
N TRP A 71 8.58 2.64 12.85
CA TRP A 71 8.86 1.43 12.07
C TRP A 71 7.61 0.63 11.75
N ASN A 72 6.54 0.76 12.55
CA ASN A 72 5.27 0.10 12.25
C ASN A 72 4.69 0.53 10.90
N TYR A 73 4.83 1.81 10.55
CA TYR A 73 4.42 2.30 9.24
C TYR A 73 5.26 1.71 8.12
N LEU A 74 6.58 1.58 8.31
CA LEU A 74 7.44 0.97 7.31
C LEU A 74 7.07 -0.51 7.08
N ILE A 75 6.78 -1.26 8.15
CA ILE A 75 6.38 -2.66 8.06
C ILE A 75 5.02 -2.78 7.35
N GLY A 76 4.03 -1.99 7.77
CA GLY A 76 2.69 -2.03 7.21
C GLY A 76 2.65 -1.62 5.73
N PHE A 77 3.24 -0.47 5.40
CA PHE A 77 3.33 -0.02 4.01
C PHE A 77 4.23 -0.94 3.18
N GLY A 78 5.34 -1.41 3.74
CA GLY A 78 6.24 -2.36 3.07
C GLY A 78 5.53 -3.66 2.70
N ALA A 79 4.77 -4.25 3.62
CA ALA A 79 3.95 -5.43 3.36
C ALA A 79 2.89 -5.17 2.29
N PHE A 80 2.22 -4.02 2.35
CA PHE A 80 1.23 -3.62 1.36
C PHE A 80 1.82 -3.47 -0.04
N PHE A 81 2.92 -2.71 -0.18
CA PHE A 81 3.59 -2.50 -1.46
C PHE A 81 4.23 -3.77 -2.00
N LEU A 82 4.76 -4.64 -1.13
CA LEU A 82 5.25 -5.95 -1.52
C LEU A 82 4.10 -6.81 -2.06
N GLY A 83 2.94 -6.81 -1.41
CA GLY A 83 1.74 -7.49 -1.89
C GLY A 83 1.34 -7.01 -3.29
N LEU A 84 1.32 -5.69 -3.51
CA LEU A 84 1.06 -5.12 -4.83
C LEU A 84 2.12 -5.55 -5.87
N ALA A 85 3.40 -5.46 -5.56
CA ALA A 85 4.48 -5.86 -6.48
C ALA A 85 4.41 -7.36 -6.82
N VAL A 86 4.09 -8.23 -5.86
CA VAL A 86 3.87 -9.67 -6.09
C VAL A 86 2.64 -9.90 -6.97
N SER A 87 1.62 -9.07 -6.84
CA SER A 87 0.42 -9.10 -7.70
C SER A 87 0.68 -8.61 -9.13
N ALA A 88 1.84 -8.05 -9.45
CA ALA A 88 2.22 -7.72 -10.82
C ALA A 88 2.66 -8.95 -11.63
N HIS A 89 2.73 -10.14 -11.02
CA HIS A 89 3.18 -11.34 -11.72
C HIS A 89 2.13 -11.88 -12.72
N PRO A 90 2.50 -12.36 -13.93
CA PRO A 90 1.56 -12.83 -14.97
C PRO A 90 0.60 -13.95 -14.55
N SER A 91 1.00 -14.77 -13.57
CA SER A 91 0.14 -15.83 -13.01
C SER A 91 -1.05 -15.27 -12.22
N THR A 92 -1.03 -14.00 -11.83
CA THR A 92 -2.11 -13.35 -11.11
C THR A 92 -3.03 -12.60 -12.08
N PRO A 93 -4.29 -12.29 -11.70
CA PRO A 93 -5.19 -11.52 -12.55
C PRO A 93 -4.71 -10.09 -12.81
N LEU A 94 -4.06 -9.45 -11.83
CA LEU A 94 -3.55 -8.08 -11.93
C LEU A 94 -2.28 -7.99 -12.78
N GLY A 95 -1.49 -9.05 -12.88
CA GLY A 95 -0.26 -9.06 -13.67
C GLY A 95 -0.40 -9.48 -15.13
N ARG A 96 -1.62 -9.64 -15.67
CA ARG A 96 -1.83 -10.06 -17.07
C ARG A 96 -2.95 -9.27 -17.77
N GLY A 97 -2.83 -9.14 -19.10
CA GLY A 97 -3.82 -8.49 -19.95
C GLY A 97 -4.24 -7.11 -19.41
N ARG A 98 -5.55 -6.87 -19.33
CA ARG A 98 -6.10 -5.59 -18.83
C ARG A 98 -5.78 -5.31 -17.36
N GLY A 99 -5.48 -6.34 -16.57
CA GLY A 99 -5.14 -6.20 -15.16
C GLY A 99 -3.89 -5.34 -14.95
N VAL A 100 -2.92 -5.44 -15.86
CA VAL A 100 -1.67 -4.68 -15.80
C VAL A 100 -1.94 -3.19 -15.92
N VAL A 101 -2.80 -2.80 -16.87
CA VAL A 101 -3.20 -1.41 -17.10
C VAL A 101 -3.94 -0.86 -15.89
N VAL A 102 -4.89 -1.62 -15.36
CA VAL A 102 -5.66 -1.23 -14.17
C VAL A 102 -4.74 -1.08 -12.97
N GLY A 103 -3.82 -2.02 -12.73
CA GLY A 103 -2.86 -1.97 -11.63
C GLY A 103 -1.90 -0.78 -11.74
N MET A 104 -1.34 -0.54 -12.93
CA MET A 104 -0.45 0.59 -13.21
C MET A 104 -1.14 1.93 -12.97
N LEU A 105 -2.30 2.15 -13.60
CA LEU A 105 -3.03 3.41 -13.48
C LEU A 105 -3.54 3.62 -12.05
N ALA A 106 -4.02 2.58 -11.38
CA ALA A 106 -4.45 2.68 -9.99
C ALA A 106 -3.28 3.10 -9.09
N CYS A 107 -2.11 2.49 -9.21
CA CYS A 107 -0.95 2.86 -8.39
C CYS A 107 -0.50 4.31 -8.65
N PHE A 108 -0.49 4.76 -9.90
CA PHE A 108 -0.10 6.14 -10.24
C PHE A 108 -1.12 7.18 -9.76
N ILE A 109 -2.41 6.93 -9.97
CA ILE A 109 -3.47 7.83 -9.53
C ILE A 109 -3.50 7.87 -8.00
N LEU A 110 -3.43 6.73 -7.32
CA LEU A 110 -3.41 6.69 -5.85
C LEU A 110 -2.15 7.36 -5.29
N GLY A 111 -0.97 7.13 -5.88
CA GLY A 111 0.26 7.80 -5.47
C GLY A 111 0.21 9.31 -5.66
N LEU A 112 -0.36 9.78 -6.77
CA LEU A 112 -0.55 11.21 -7.02
C LEU A 112 -1.55 11.82 -6.05
N LEU A 113 -2.73 11.20 -5.89
CA LEU A 113 -3.75 11.65 -4.95
C LEU A 113 -3.20 11.69 -3.52
N TRP A 114 -2.41 10.70 -3.11
CA TRP A 114 -1.79 10.68 -1.78
C TRP A 114 -0.90 11.90 -1.54
N ILE A 115 -0.01 12.21 -2.48
CA ILE A 115 0.88 13.37 -2.37
C ILE A 115 0.08 14.66 -2.43
N CYS A 116 -0.89 14.78 -3.34
CA CYS A 116 -1.76 15.96 -3.44
C CYS A 116 -2.53 16.19 -2.13
N THR A 117 -3.13 15.15 -1.56
CA THR A 117 -3.84 15.24 -0.27
C THR A 117 -2.89 15.69 0.83
N PHE A 118 -1.70 15.10 0.94
CA PHE A 118 -0.69 15.53 1.91
C PHE A 118 -0.35 17.01 1.77
N TYR A 119 -0.15 17.50 0.54
CA TYR A 119 0.16 18.91 0.29
C TYR A 119 -0.98 19.85 0.70
N VAL A 120 -2.24 19.46 0.46
CA VAL A 120 -3.41 20.26 0.83
C VAL A 120 -3.56 20.39 2.35
N ILE A 121 -3.16 19.37 3.11
CA ILE A 121 -3.31 19.32 4.57
C ILE A 121 -2.00 19.59 5.34
N SER A 122 -0.95 20.02 4.65
CA SER A 122 0.41 20.18 5.21
C SER A 122 0.45 21.09 6.44
N ASP A 123 -0.39 22.12 6.46
CA ASP A 123 -0.39 23.15 7.49
C ASP A 123 -1.03 22.68 8.81
N ASP A 124 -2.01 21.76 8.74
CA ASP A 124 -2.61 21.12 9.91
C ASP A 124 -3.00 19.66 9.61
N PRO A 125 -2.03 18.73 9.68
CA PRO A 125 -2.30 17.33 9.43
C PRO A 125 -2.93 16.62 10.65
N SER A 126 -3.09 17.29 11.80
CA SER A 126 -3.42 16.67 13.09
C SER A 126 -4.74 15.90 13.08
N SER A 127 -5.71 16.38 12.29
CA SER A 127 -7.04 15.80 12.14
C SER A 127 -7.11 14.60 11.19
N PHE A 128 -6.04 14.32 10.43
CA PHE A 128 -6.04 13.27 9.41
C PHE A 128 -5.29 12.03 9.87
N TRP A 129 -6.01 10.90 9.86
CA TRP A 129 -5.45 9.58 10.16
C TRP A 129 -4.30 9.27 9.20
N VAL A 130 -3.17 8.79 9.76
CA VAL A 130 -1.94 8.32 9.11
C VAL A 130 -1.07 9.48 8.64
N PHE A 131 -1.66 10.54 8.10
CA PHE A 131 -0.91 11.70 7.62
C PHE A 131 -0.22 12.48 8.75
N ASN A 132 -0.82 12.53 9.94
CA ASN A 132 -0.31 13.25 11.10
C ASN A 132 1.06 12.77 11.62
N ASP A 133 1.32 11.46 11.57
CA ASP A 133 2.55 10.87 12.11
C ASP A 133 3.71 10.82 11.12
N LEU A 134 3.40 10.76 9.83
CA LEU A 134 4.41 10.54 8.82
C LEU A 134 5.18 11.82 8.48
N GLY A 135 4.55 13.00 8.62
CA GLY A 135 5.16 14.27 8.21
C GLY A 135 5.70 14.18 6.78
N GLN A 136 6.98 14.53 6.57
CA GLN A 136 7.63 14.43 5.25
C GLN A 136 7.70 12.99 4.70
N LYS A 137 7.58 11.96 5.55
CA LYS A 137 7.57 10.55 5.11
C LYS A 137 6.38 10.20 4.22
N ASN A 138 5.31 11.00 4.23
CA ASN A 138 4.18 10.85 3.31
C ASN A 138 4.60 10.94 1.83
N LEU A 139 5.62 11.75 1.51
CA LEU A 139 6.16 11.85 0.15
C LEU A 139 6.78 10.52 -0.31
N PHE A 140 7.45 9.80 0.60
CA PHE A 140 8.04 8.51 0.29
C PHE A 140 6.98 7.44 0.01
N VAL A 141 5.83 7.48 0.70
CA VAL A 141 4.69 6.58 0.41
C VAL A 141 4.17 6.81 -1.01
N GLY A 142 4.02 8.07 -1.41
CA GLY A 142 3.63 8.41 -2.79
C GLY A 142 4.65 7.95 -3.83
N ILE A 143 5.95 8.13 -3.57
CA ILE A 143 7.02 7.63 -4.45
C ILE A 143 7.00 6.09 -4.53
N ALA A 144 6.72 5.40 -3.43
CA ALA A 144 6.61 3.94 -3.40
C ALA A 144 5.44 3.44 -4.28
N PHE A 145 4.28 4.13 -4.25
CA PHE A 145 3.19 3.86 -5.18
C PHE A 145 3.63 4.00 -6.64
N MET A 146 4.40 5.03 -6.97
CA MET A 146 4.95 5.20 -8.32
C MET A 146 5.93 4.07 -8.67
N ALA A 147 6.82 3.68 -7.76
CA ALA A 147 7.75 2.57 -7.98
C ALA A 147 7.00 1.25 -8.27
N VAL A 148 5.94 0.97 -7.53
CA VAL A 148 5.09 -0.20 -7.77
C VAL A 148 4.32 -0.08 -9.09
N GLY A 149 3.80 1.10 -9.44
CA GLY A 149 3.17 1.32 -10.75
C GLY A 149 4.10 0.98 -11.92
N PHE A 150 5.40 1.30 -11.82
CA PHE A 150 6.40 0.87 -12.81
C PHE A 150 6.61 -0.64 -12.85
N THR A 151 6.49 -1.36 -11.73
CA THR A 151 6.55 -2.82 -11.75
C THR A 151 5.40 -3.46 -12.55
N PHE A 152 4.22 -2.83 -12.60
CA PHE A 152 3.17 -3.21 -13.54
C PHE A 152 3.51 -2.78 -14.97
N ALA A 153 4.03 -1.58 -15.17
CA ALA A 153 4.38 -1.07 -16.51
C ALA A 153 5.43 -1.91 -17.26
N THR A 154 6.24 -2.71 -16.56
CA THR A 154 7.21 -3.62 -17.18
C THR A 154 6.63 -4.98 -17.58
N ARG A 155 5.35 -5.23 -17.32
CA ARG A 155 4.68 -6.54 -17.51
C ARG A 155 3.69 -6.55 -18.67
N TRP A 156 3.83 -5.62 -19.61
CA TRP A 156 3.03 -5.59 -20.83
C TRP A 156 3.45 -6.76 -21.73
N GLU A 157 2.58 -7.77 -21.81
CA GLU A 157 2.64 -8.92 -22.73
C GLU A 157 1.31 -9.08 -23.47
#